data_AF-A0A8H6NDF9-F1
#
_entry.id   AF-A0A8H6NDF9-F1
#
_cell.length_a   1.000
_cell.length_b   1.000
_cell.length_c   1.000
_cell.angle_alpha   90.00
_cell.angle_beta   90.00
_cell.angle_gamma   90.00
#
_symmetry.space_group_name_H-M   'P 1'
#
loop_
_entity.id
_entity.type
_entity.pdbx_description
1 polymer ?
#
loop_
_entity_poly.entity_id
_entity_poly.type
_entity_poly.pdbx_seq_one_letter_code
_entity_poly.pdbx_strand_id
1 'polypeptide(L)'
;MSIKLSRASAHISRRVCGAAFTPRIRLPRNTQARSCSGHHHATPPAQQSQITVSKMAALNKYSSPSFTGLVVDAMRKHYPEEIADRRWDNVGLLVGNIETPDTRQPKSPVVLLTNDLTYAVAEEAIQKKASVIVSYHPFIFSGLKSITTKDPQQATLLLLASHGIAVYCPHTAVDAAPNGLNAWLGDIVSGGPVSSATATPTERSVITPVSSAPAGFESSGYGLLCTFRQPESLAAIIRRVAERVGMRRVMVASPDPARVSTARVDAVAVCAGSGWDVVKNAPADVVVTGEMTHHNALKAVQEGKTVITVFHSNSERGYLREVMKPLLEGELKGKEAEAQVLVSEADRDPFEIIDISEL
;
A
#
# COMPACT_ATOMS: atom_id res chain seq x y z
N MET A 1 -37.28 -26.86 29.89
CA MET A 1 -37.40 -27.92 28.86
C MET A 1 -36.14 -27.86 28.01
N SER A 2 -35.14 -28.65 28.39
CA SER A 2 -33.78 -28.60 27.84
C SER A 2 -33.71 -29.32 26.50
N ILE A 3 -33.17 -28.66 25.47
CA ILE A 3 -32.79 -29.32 24.23
C ILE A 3 -31.28 -29.17 24.09
N LYS A 4 -30.57 -30.25 24.44
CA LYS A 4 -29.18 -30.51 24.05
C LYS A 4 -29.20 -31.02 22.61
N LEU A 5 -28.36 -30.47 21.74
CA LEU A 5 -27.92 -31.16 20.52
C LEU A 5 -26.40 -31.02 20.41
N SER A 6 -25.74 -32.18 20.39
CA SER A 6 -24.30 -32.37 20.46
C SER A 6 -23.62 -32.16 19.11
N ARG A 7 -22.37 -31.69 19.16
CA ARG A 7 -21.42 -31.74 18.04
C ARG A 7 -20.91 -33.17 17.88
N ALA A 8 -21.03 -33.72 16.67
CA ALA A 8 -20.37 -34.96 16.28
C ALA A 8 -19.21 -34.63 15.32
N SER A 9 -18.01 -35.03 15.74
CA SER A 9 -16.77 -35.01 14.98
C SER A 9 -16.65 -36.34 14.22
N ALA A 10 -16.32 -36.32 12.93
CA ALA A 10 -16.11 -37.52 12.14
C ALA A 10 -14.67 -37.53 11.58
N HIS A 11 -13.81 -38.25 12.28
CA HIS A 11 -12.56 -38.80 11.75
C HIS A 11 -12.88 -39.98 10.83
N ILE A 12 -12.36 -39.96 9.59
CA ILE A 12 -12.27 -41.16 8.76
C ILE A 12 -10.79 -41.42 8.45
N SER A 13 -10.30 -42.52 9.01
CA SER A 13 -9.01 -43.15 8.74
C SER A 13 -9.17 -44.13 7.58
N ARG A 14 -8.29 -44.05 6.57
CA ARG A 14 -7.96 -45.20 5.70
C ARG A 14 -6.47 -45.17 5.35
N ARG A 15 -5.73 -46.10 5.95
CA ARG A 15 -4.42 -46.59 5.46
C ARG A 15 -4.67 -47.60 4.34
N VAL A 16 -3.93 -47.51 3.25
CA VAL A 16 -3.47 -48.67 2.47
C VAL A 16 -2.05 -48.39 1.94
N CYS A 17 -1.19 -49.39 2.07
CA CYS A 17 0.22 -49.46 1.72
C CYS A 17 0.53 -49.29 0.22
N GLY A 18 1.77 -48.86 -0.07
CA GLY A 18 2.67 -49.70 -0.87
C GLY A 18 3.27 -49.09 -2.14
N ALA A 19 4.61 -49.23 -2.21
CA ALA A 19 5.48 -49.24 -3.40
C ALA A 19 6.04 -47.90 -3.91
N ALA A 20 7.28 -47.65 -3.52
CA ALA A 20 8.21 -46.70 -4.11
C ALA A 20 8.69 -47.20 -5.49
N PHE A 21 8.62 -46.33 -6.50
CA PHE A 21 9.25 -46.53 -7.81
C PHE A 21 10.47 -45.62 -7.92
N THR A 22 11.66 -46.22 -8.06
CA THR A 22 12.89 -45.55 -8.48
C THR A 22 13.29 -46.12 -9.84
N PRO A 23 13.53 -45.31 -10.89
CA PRO A 23 13.99 -45.83 -12.16
C PRO A 23 15.52 -45.97 -12.15
N ARG A 24 16.01 -47.22 -12.20
CA ARG A 24 17.41 -47.55 -12.56
C ARG A 24 17.51 -47.66 -14.08
N ILE A 25 18.26 -46.76 -14.71
CA ILE A 25 18.64 -46.86 -16.12
C ILE A 25 19.82 -47.86 -16.23
N ARG A 26 19.62 -48.93 -17.01
CA ARG A 26 20.65 -49.90 -17.43
C ARG A 26 21.36 -49.37 -18.68
N LEU A 27 22.70 -49.38 -18.66
CA LEU A 27 23.52 -49.21 -19.87
C LEU A 27 23.91 -50.60 -20.42
N PRO A 28 23.90 -50.81 -21.76
CA PRO A 28 24.34 -52.05 -22.36
C PRO A 28 25.87 -52.11 -22.54
N ARG A 29 26.44 -53.31 -22.38
CA ARG A 29 27.82 -53.68 -22.75
C ARG A 29 27.82 -54.35 -24.12
N ASN A 30 28.59 -53.83 -25.07
CA ASN A 30 29.54 -54.57 -25.94
C ASN A 30 30.05 -53.64 -27.05
N THR A 31 31.37 -53.56 -27.26
CA THR A 31 32.09 -54.17 -28.40
C THR A 31 33.54 -53.69 -28.45
N GLN A 32 34.39 -54.57 -29.00
CA GLN A 32 35.83 -54.51 -29.18
C GLN A 32 36.35 -53.25 -29.91
N ALA A 33 37.58 -52.83 -29.60
CA ALA A 33 38.44 -52.15 -30.57
C ALA A 33 39.94 -52.39 -30.27
N ARG A 34 40.67 -52.57 -31.36
CA ARG A 34 42.06 -53.03 -31.48
C ARG A 34 43.09 -51.93 -31.20
N SER A 35 44.32 -52.40 -31.02
CA SER A 35 45.61 -51.69 -30.95
C SER A 35 45.90 -50.74 -32.12
N CYS A 36 46.55 -49.59 -31.84
CA CYS A 36 47.93 -49.26 -32.25
C CYS A 36 48.19 -47.73 -32.23
N SER A 37 49.26 -47.35 -31.53
CA SER A 37 50.24 -46.27 -31.74
C SER A 37 49.85 -44.99 -32.51
N GLY A 38 50.11 -43.83 -31.90
CA GLY A 38 50.31 -42.59 -32.67
C GLY A 38 50.35 -41.28 -31.89
N HIS A 39 51.57 -40.82 -31.56
CA HIS A 39 52.01 -39.42 -31.54
C HIS A 39 51.43 -38.46 -30.50
N HIS A 40 52.28 -38.13 -29.52
CA HIS A 40 52.13 -36.99 -28.63
C HIS A 40 52.20 -35.65 -29.39
N HIS A 41 51.10 -34.92 -29.40
CA HIS A 41 51.13 -33.46 -29.44
C HIS A 41 50.44 -32.94 -28.17
N ALA A 42 51.22 -32.28 -27.32
CA ALA A 42 50.74 -31.63 -26.11
C ALA A 42 50.04 -30.32 -26.50
N THR A 43 48.72 -30.29 -26.45
CA THR A 43 47.91 -29.08 -26.43
C THR A 43 48.02 -28.44 -25.03
N PRO A 44 48.25 -27.12 -24.87
CA PRO A 44 48.22 -26.51 -23.55
C PRO A 44 46.79 -26.61 -22.99
N PRO A 45 46.61 -26.90 -21.69
CA PRO A 45 45.28 -26.89 -21.11
C PRO A 45 44.70 -25.49 -21.20
N ALA A 46 43.49 -25.39 -21.76
CA ALA A 46 42.68 -24.19 -21.71
C ALA A 46 42.55 -23.76 -20.23
N GLN A 47 42.96 -22.53 -19.92
CA GLN A 47 42.68 -21.90 -18.65
C GLN A 47 41.15 -21.73 -18.52
N GLN A 48 40.48 -22.75 -17.98
CA GLN A 48 39.20 -22.55 -17.33
C GLN A 48 39.46 -21.65 -16.12
N SER A 49 39.20 -20.35 -16.29
CA SER A 49 39.12 -19.42 -15.19
C SER A 49 38.03 -19.89 -14.24
N GLN A 50 38.43 -20.68 -13.23
CA GLN A 50 37.57 -20.96 -12.08
C GLN A 50 37.27 -19.62 -11.42
N ILE A 51 36.06 -19.11 -11.64
CA ILE A 51 35.51 -18.03 -10.84
C ILE A 51 35.29 -18.64 -9.46
N THR A 52 36.29 -18.50 -8.59
CA THR A 52 36.20 -18.89 -7.19
C THR A 52 35.09 -18.08 -6.51
N VAL A 53 34.34 -18.71 -5.61
CA VAL A 53 33.21 -18.12 -4.87
C VAL A 53 33.58 -16.78 -4.20
N SER A 54 34.86 -16.59 -3.85
CA SER A 54 35.41 -15.33 -3.31
C SER A 54 35.39 -14.13 -4.28
N LYS A 55 35.31 -14.34 -5.60
CA LYS A 55 35.10 -13.26 -6.59
C LYS A 55 33.64 -12.86 -6.77
N MET A 56 32.67 -13.64 -6.29
CA MET A 56 31.25 -13.27 -6.35
C MET A 56 30.85 -12.23 -5.29
N ALA A 57 31.60 -12.14 -4.18
CA ALA A 57 31.39 -11.10 -3.15
C ALA A 57 31.71 -9.68 -3.66
N ALA A 58 32.53 -9.55 -4.71
CA ALA A 58 32.87 -8.28 -5.37
C ALA A 58 31.90 -7.92 -6.52
N LEU A 59 30.73 -8.56 -6.59
CA LEU A 59 29.77 -8.47 -7.68
C LEU A 59 28.37 -8.08 -7.20
N ASN A 60 28.26 -7.20 -6.20
CA ASN A 60 27.03 -6.42 -6.04
C ASN A 60 27.03 -5.24 -7.04
N LYS A 61 27.21 -5.55 -8.33
CA LYS A 61 27.19 -4.56 -9.44
C LYS A 61 25.79 -3.98 -9.69
N TYR A 62 24.78 -4.48 -8.97
CA TYR A 62 23.38 -4.16 -9.15
C TYR A 62 22.77 -3.83 -7.78
N SER A 63 23.26 -2.76 -7.15
CA SER A 63 22.60 -2.16 -5.99
C SER A 63 21.49 -1.22 -6.46
N SER A 64 20.47 -1.00 -5.59
CA SER A 64 19.53 0.10 -5.81
C SER A 64 20.32 1.42 -5.94
N PRO A 65 19.92 2.33 -6.83
CA PRO A 65 20.52 3.65 -6.94
C PRO A 65 20.47 4.38 -5.60
N SER A 66 21.47 5.24 -5.38
CA SER A 66 21.54 6.06 -4.16
C SER A 66 20.22 6.82 -3.92
N PHE A 67 19.65 7.41 -4.96
CA PHE A 67 18.39 8.16 -4.86
C PHE A 67 17.19 7.30 -4.46
N THR A 68 17.04 6.09 -5.02
CA THR A 68 15.96 5.17 -4.62
C THR A 68 16.06 4.84 -3.13
N GLY A 69 17.27 4.56 -2.63
CA GLY A 69 17.51 4.34 -1.21
C GLY A 69 17.12 5.54 -0.34
N LEU A 70 17.48 6.76 -0.77
CA LEU A 70 17.12 7.99 -0.06
C LEU A 70 15.60 8.17 0.09
N VAL A 71 14.83 7.89 -0.97
CA VAL A 71 13.36 7.98 -0.95
C VAL A 71 12.77 6.92 -0.01
N VAL A 72 13.24 5.68 -0.10
CA VAL A 72 12.79 4.58 0.77
C VAL A 72 13.07 4.89 2.24
N ASP A 73 14.27 5.36 2.57
CA ASP A 73 14.65 5.71 3.93
C ASP A 73 13.85 6.90 4.48
N ALA A 74 13.58 7.90 3.63
CA ALA A 74 12.73 9.02 3.98
C ALA A 74 11.29 8.56 4.31
N MET A 75 10.73 7.67 3.51
CA MET A 75 9.40 7.10 3.78
C MET A 75 9.39 6.27 5.07
N ARG A 76 10.34 5.37 5.26
CA ARG A 76 10.44 4.50 6.46
C ARG A 76 10.62 5.29 7.76
N LYS A 77 11.28 6.45 7.68
CA LYS A 77 11.44 7.35 8.85
C LYS A 77 10.09 7.81 9.40
N HIS A 78 9.09 8.00 8.55
CA HIS A 78 7.75 8.49 8.94
C HIS A 78 6.69 7.40 8.96
N TYR A 79 6.88 6.35 8.17
CA TYR A 79 5.98 5.22 7.98
C TYR A 79 6.77 3.90 8.05
N PRO A 80 7.24 3.50 9.24
CA PRO A 80 8.01 2.26 9.38
C PRO A 80 7.20 1.05 8.90
N GLU A 81 7.82 0.14 8.15
CA GLU A 81 7.12 -1.04 7.61
C GLU A 81 6.66 -2.01 8.72
N GLU A 82 7.15 -1.84 9.94
CA GLU A 82 6.77 -2.59 11.15
C GLU A 82 5.34 -2.30 11.63
N ILE A 83 4.80 -1.12 11.31
CA ILE A 83 3.42 -0.76 11.72
C ILE A 83 2.36 -1.15 10.68
N ALA A 84 2.78 -1.59 9.49
CA ALA A 84 1.90 -2.15 8.46
C ALA A 84 1.26 -3.48 8.89
N ASP A 85 0.10 -3.83 8.32
CA ASP A 85 -0.57 -5.11 8.60
C ASP A 85 0.11 -6.26 7.86
N ARG A 86 1.09 -6.85 8.54
CA ARG A 86 1.93 -7.95 8.04
C ARG A 86 1.16 -9.24 7.70
N ARG A 87 -0.15 -9.34 8.01
CA ARG A 87 -0.95 -10.55 7.74
C ARG A 87 -1.36 -10.67 6.28
N TRP A 88 -1.54 -9.53 5.62
CA TRP A 88 -2.08 -9.49 4.26
C TRP A 88 -1.45 -8.42 3.37
N ASP A 89 -0.85 -7.38 3.96
CA ASP A 89 -0.32 -6.26 3.18
C ASP A 89 1.04 -6.56 2.54
N ASN A 90 1.36 -5.85 1.47
CA ASN A 90 2.65 -5.90 0.79
C ASN A 90 3.27 -4.50 0.66
N VAL A 91 3.93 -4.06 1.73
CA VAL A 91 4.64 -2.78 1.80
C VAL A 91 6.12 -2.91 1.45
N GLY A 92 6.76 -1.79 1.15
CA GLY A 92 8.19 -1.68 0.92
C GLY A 92 8.55 -1.40 -0.54
N LEU A 93 9.81 -1.65 -0.89
CA LEU A 93 10.29 -1.53 -2.28
C LEU A 93 9.83 -2.74 -3.08
N LEU A 94 8.74 -2.58 -3.83
CA LEU A 94 8.10 -3.67 -4.60
C LEU A 94 8.77 -3.88 -5.95
N VAL A 95 9.30 -2.81 -6.54
CA VAL A 95 10.04 -2.84 -7.81
C VAL A 95 11.31 -2.01 -7.64
N GLY A 96 12.46 -2.64 -7.77
CA GLY A 96 13.75 -1.94 -7.76
C GLY A 96 14.12 -1.41 -9.15
N ASN A 97 15.11 -0.54 -9.17
CA ASN A 97 15.84 -0.14 -10.37
C ASN A 97 17.34 -0.41 -10.18
N ILE A 98 18.10 -0.36 -11.27
CA ILE A 98 19.52 -0.73 -11.30
C ILE A 98 20.35 0.50 -11.66
N GLU A 99 21.37 0.78 -10.87
CA GLU A 99 22.43 1.71 -11.25
C GLU A 99 23.62 0.92 -11.83
N THR A 100 24.03 1.25 -13.05
CA THR A 100 25.25 0.74 -13.68
C THR A 100 26.30 1.86 -13.74
N PRO A 101 27.60 1.56 -13.90
CA PRO A 101 28.63 2.59 -14.10
C PRO A 101 28.36 3.55 -15.26
N ASP A 102 27.59 3.10 -16.26
CA ASP A 102 27.18 3.89 -17.42
C ASP A 102 25.84 4.62 -17.19
N THR A 103 25.16 4.36 -16.07
CA THR A 103 23.90 5.03 -15.72
C THR A 103 24.21 6.45 -15.29
N ARG A 104 23.85 7.40 -16.15
CA ARG A 104 23.95 8.81 -15.81
C ARG A 104 22.86 9.15 -14.81
N GLN A 105 23.24 9.47 -13.59
CA GLN A 105 22.32 10.01 -12.59
C GLN A 105 21.65 11.29 -13.14
N PRO A 106 20.32 11.37 -13.14
CA PRO A 106 19.63 12.59 -13.53
C PRO A 106 20.02 13.71 -12.57
N LYS A 107 20.32 14.89 -13.13
CA LYS A 107 20.71 16.06 -12.34
C LYS A 107 19.62 16.46 -11.33
N SER A 108 18.36 16.27 -11.71
CA SER A 108 17.19 16.59 -10.89
C SER A 108 16.27 15.36 -10.87
N PRO A 109 16.53 14.38 -9.97
CA PRO A 109 15.74 13.15 -9.92
C PRO A 109 14.32 13.43 -9.45
N VAL A 110 13.36 12.65 -9.96
CA VAL A 110 11.92 12.89 -9.73
C VAL A 110 11.31 11.72 -8.95
N VAL A 111 10.57 12.04 -7.90
CA VAL A 111 9.63 11.13 -7.23
C VAL A 111 8.22 11.46 -7.70
N LEU A 112 7.45 10.46 -8.14
CA LEU A 112 6.04 10.60 -8.43
C LEU A 112 5.20 9.91 -7.35
N LEU A 113 4.36 10.66 -6.64
CA LEU A 113 3.39 10.13 -5.68
C LEU A 113 2.07 9.80 -6.42
N THR A 114 1.45 8.68 -6.09
CA THR A 114 0.14 8.28 -6.62
C THR A 114 -0.62 7.43 -5.60
N ASN A 115 -1.96 7.43 -5.64
CA ASN A 115 -2.73 6.40 -4.93
C ASN A 115 -2.59 5.06 -5.66
N ASP A 116 -3.05 5.05 -6.90
CA ASP A 116 -3.15 3.87 -7.75
C ASP A 116 -2.14 3.96 -8.89
N LEU A 117 -1.27 2.95 -9.04
CA LEU A 117 -0.34 2.86 -10.16
C LEU A 117 -1.02 2.20 -11.37
N THR A 118 -1.78 3.00 -12.12
CA THR A 118 -2.39 2.58 -13.38
C THR A 118 -1.42 2.73 -14.57
N TYR A 119 -1.82 2.23 -15.74
CA TYR A 119 -1.04 2.43 -16.98
C TYR A 119 -0.83 3.92 -17.30
N ALA A 120 -1.87 4.75 -17.15
CA ALA A 120 -1.78 6.19 -17.41
C ALA A 120 -0.80 6.88 -16.45
N VAL A 121 -0.75 6.47 -15.18
CA VAL A 121 0.22 6.96 -14.20
C VAL A 121 1.64 6.50 -14.55
N ALA A 122 1.81 5.27 -15.05
CA ALA A 122 3.10 4.79 -15.51
C ALA A 122 3.61 5.58 -16.74
N GLU A 123 2.73 5.89 -17.70
CA GLU A 123 3.07 6.76 -18.83
C GLU A 123 3.46 8.17 -18.37
N GLU A 124 2.71 8.75 -17.43
CA GLU A 124 3.06 10.04 -16.81
C GLU A 124 4.44 9.97 -16.14
N ALA A 125 4.71 8.94 -15.36
CA ALA A 125 6.01 8.75 -14.69
C ALA A 125 7.17 8.73 -15.69
N ILE A 126 7.01 8.04 -16.83
CA ILE A 126 8.01 7.99 -17.90
C ILE A 126 8.19 9.36 -18.54
N GLN A 127 7.10 10.06 -18.86
CA GLN A 127 7.13 11.40 -19.44
C GLN A 127 7.83 12.41 -18.52
N LYS A 128 7.55 12.34 -17.22
CA LYS A 128 8.19 13.17 -16.18
C LYS A 128 9.59 12.68 -15.80
N LYS A 129 10.07 11.57 -16.38
CA LYS A 129 11.37 10.95 -16.08
C LYS A 129 11.54 10.63 -14.59
N ALA A 130 10.49 10.12 -13.96
CA ALA A 130 10.50 9.66 -12.58
C ALA A 130 11.58 8.60 -12.37
N SER A 131 12.32 8.73 -11.28
CA SER A 131 13.25 7.69 -10.82
C SER A 131 12.57 6.72 -9.87
N VAL A 132 11.60 7.22 -9.09
CA VAL A 132 10.84 6.44 -8.11
C VAL A 132 9.37 6.85 -8.17
N ILE A 133 8.49 5.86 -8.18
CA ILE A 133 7.07 6.03 -7.89
C ILE A 133 6.84 5.60 -6.44
N VAL A 134 6.17 6.45 -5.66
CA VAL A 134 5.62 6.07 -4.36
C VAL A 134 4.12 5.88 -4.56
N SER A 135 3.70 4.62 -4.65
CA SER A 135 2.30 4.23 -4.82
C SER A 135 1.71 3.92 -3.45
N TYR A 136 0.68 4.64 -3.02
CA TYR A 136 0.03 4.39 -1.74
C TYR A 136 -0.55 2.98 -1.68
N HIS A 137 -1.26 2.53 -2.73
CA HIS A 137 -1.71 1.15 -2.86
C HIS A 137 -0.59 0.26 -3.42
N PRO A 138 -0.47 -0.99 -2.93
CA PRO A 138 0.56 -1.91 -3.37
C PRO A 138 0.29 -2.35 -4.81
N PHE A 139 1.14 -1.89 -5.71
CA PHE A 139 1.08 -2.28 -7.12
C PHE A 139 1.25 -3.78 -7.32
N ILE A 140 1.97 -4.48 -6.43
CA ILE A 140 2.01 -5.94 -6.37
C ILE A 140 1.31 -6.34 -5.07
N PHE A 141 0.01 -6.65 -5.10
CA PHE A 141 -0.71 -7.05 -3.89
C PHE A 141 -0.46 -8.53 -3.52
N SER A 142 -0.47 -9.41 -4.52
CA SER A 142 -0.20 -10.85 -4.36
C SER A 142 1.02 -11.26 -5.16
N GLY A 143 1.74 -12.29 -4.69
CA GLY A 143 2.93 -12.80 -5.35
C GLY A 143 2.68 -13.18 -6.83
N LEU A 144 3.45 -12.56 -7.73
CA LEU A 144 3.38 -12.83 -9.17
C LEU A 144 4.12 -14.14 -9.51
N LYS A 145 3.44 -15.05 -10.22
CA LYS A 145 4.05 -16.30 -10.71
C LYS A 145 4.75 -16.12 -12.06
N SER A 146 4.45 -15.04 -12.78
CA SER A 146 5.03 -14.68 -14.06
C SER A 146 4.93 -13.17 -14.25
N ILE A 147 5.78 -12.61 -15.11
CA ILE A 147 5.72 -11.23 -15.54
C ILE A 147 5.72 -11.22 -17.07
N THR A 148 4.56 -10.93 -17.68
CA THR A 148 4.36 -10.97 -19.14
C THR A 148 3.46 -9.83 -19.60
N THR A 149 3.33 -9.63 -20.91
CA THR A 149 2.43 -8.62 -21.50
C THR A 149 0.95 -9.05 -21.58
N LYS A 150 0.61 -10.24 -21.07
CA LYS A 150 -0.78 -10.77 -21.12
C LYS A 150 -1.70 -10.18 -20.07
N ASP A 151 -1.12 -9.68 -19.00
CA ASP A 151 -1.83 -9.05 -17.89
C ASP A 151 -1.45 -7.57 -17.83
N PRO A 152 -2.41 -6.63 -17.72
CA PRO A 152 -2.11 -5.19 -17.78
C PRO A 152 -1.16 -4.69 -16.68
N GLN A 153 -1.28 -5.24 -15.46
CA GLN A 153 -0.41 -4.90 -14.33
C GLN A 153 1.01 -5.40 -14.60
N GLN A 154 1.17 -6.65 -15.05
CA GLN A 154 2.49 -7.18 -15.43
C GLN A 154 3.11 -6.46 -16.63
N ALA A 155 2.31 -6.04 -17.63
CA ALA A 155 2.78 -5.25 -18.76
C ALA A 155 3.32 -3.88 -18.29
N THR A 156 2.60 -3.24 -17.37
CA THR A 156 3.02 -1.98 -16.73
C THR A 156 4.30 -2.17 -15.92
N LEU A 157 4.44 -3.30 -15.21
CA LEU A 157 5.68 -3.65 -14.50
C LEU A 157 6.88 -3.76 -15.45
N LEU A 158 6.73 -4.46 -16.58
CA LEU A 158 7.77 -4.58 -17.60
C LEU A 158 8.17 -3.22 -18.16
N LEU A 159 7.17 -2.36 -18.42
CA LEU A 159 7.38 -1.02 -18.94
C LEU A 159 8.17 -0.13 -17.97
N LEU A 160 7.82 -0.14 -16.68
CA LEU A 160 8.54 0.64 -15.66
C LEU A 160 9.97 0.13 -15.47
N ALA A 161 10.13 -1.20 -15.42
CA ALA A 161 11.44 -1.83 -15.30
C ALA A 161 12.34 -1.51 -16.50
N SER A 162 11.82 -1.48 -17.73
CA SER A 162 12.60 -1.11 -18.92
C SER A 162 13.04 0.35 -18.94
N HIS A 163 12.39 1.21 -18.16
CA HIS A 163 12.73 2.62 -17.98
C HIS A 163 13.52 2.90 -16.70
N GLY A 164 13.86 1.86 -15.92
CA GLY A 164 14.63 2.02 -14.68
C GLY A 164 13.88 2.78 -13.57
N ILE A 165 12.55 2.68 -13.54
CA ILE A 165 11.70 3.35 -12.55
C ILE A 165 11.38 2.37 -11.40
N ALA A 166 11.74 2.75 -10.18
CA ALA A 166 11.41 1.98 -8.98
C ALA A 166 9.97 2.25 -8.51
N VAL A 167 9.39 1.31 -7.76
CA VAL A 167 8.07 1.44 -7.13
C VAL A 167 8.17 1.06 -5.65
N TYR A 168 7.91 2.03 -4.78
CA TYR A 168 7.82 1.86 -3.34
C TYR A 168 6.37 2.02 -2.87
N CYS A 169 5.96 1.23 -1.88
CA CYS A 169 4.60 1.24 -1.35
C CYS A 169 4.56 1.28 0.18
N PRO A 170 4.07 2.35 0.81
CA PRO A 170 3.93 2.41 2.27
C PRO A 170 2.58 1.90 2.80
N HIS A 171 1.51 1.93 1.99
CA HIS A 171 0.14 1.48 2.27
C HIS A 171 -0.29 1.55 3.74
N THR A 172 -0.54 0.42 4.40
CA THR A 172 -1.08 0.38 5.77
C THR A 172 -0.14 0.96 6.82
N ALA A 173 1.16 1.12 6.53
CA ALA A 173 2.05 1.86 7.42
C ALA A 173 1.66 3.35 7.50
N VAL A 174 1.16 3.93 6.41
CA VAL A 174 0.62 5.30 6.40
C VAL A 174 -0.68 5.38 7.20
N ASP A 175 -1.52 4.34 7.12
CA ASP A 175 -2.79 4.29 7.85
C ASP A 175 -2.59 4.19 9.35
N ALA A 176 -1.60 3.39 9.75
CA ALA A 176 -1.26 3.15 11.13
C ALA A 176 -0.45 4.28 11.77
N ALA A 177 0.25 5.10 10.98
CA ALA A 177 1.17 6.10 11.51
C ALA A 177 0.47 7.12 12.43
N PRO A 178 1.10 7.57 13.54
CA PRO A 178 0.49 8.53 14.46
C PRO A 178 0.08 9.86 13.82
N ASN A 179 0.86 10.32 12.84
CA ASN A 179 0.59 11.50 12.02
C ASN A 179 0.22 11.12 10.57
N GLY A 180 -0.35 9.91 10.45
CA GLY A 180 -0.70 9.25 9.19
C GLY A 180 -2.03 9.71 8.62
N LEU A 181 -2.58 8.89 7.72
CA LEU A 181 -3.80 9.20 6.98
C LEU A 181 -5.01 9.40 7.90
N ASN A 182 -5.19 8.52 8.89
CA ASN A 182 -6.33 8.59 9.80
C ASN A 182 -6.25 9.80 10.75
N ALA A 183 -5.04 10.27 11.09
CA ALA A 183 -4.85 11.50 11.84
C ALA A 183 -5.26 12.72 11.01
N TRP A 184 -4.91 12.75 9.72
CA TRP A 184 -5.36 13.77 8.78
C TRP A 184 -6.89 13.78 8.60
N LEU A 185 -7.54 12.61 8.49
CA LEU A 185 -9.01 12.53 8.54
C LEU A 185 -9.59 13.05 9.86
N GLY A 186 -8.92 12.77 10.98
CA GLY A 186 -9.23 13.34 12.29
C GLY A 186 -9.22 14.87 12.28
N ASP A 187 -8.21 15.48 11.66
CA ASP A 187 -8.13 16.93 11.50
C ASP A 187 -9.30 17.48 10.70
N ILE A 188 -9.71 16.79 9.64
CA ILE A 188 -10.82 17.22 8.78
C ILE A 188 -12.13 17.21 9.57
N VAL A 189 -12.42 16.12 10.27
CA VAL A 189 -13.68 16.01 11.03
C VAL A 189 -13.70 16.95 12.24
N SER A 190 -12.55 17.30 12.82
CA SER A 190 -12.41 18.28 13.91
C SER A 190 -12.28 19.74 13.48
N GLY A 191 -12.14 20.03 12.19
CA GLY A 191 -11.91 21.42 11.72
C GLY A 191 -10.47 21.93 11.88
N GLY A 192 -9.52 21.02 12.06
CA GLY A 192 -8.08 21.29 12.08
C GLY A 192 -7.31 20.36 13.02
N PRO A 193 -5.98 20.51 13.06
CA PRO A 193 -5.12 19.91 14.08
C PRO A 193 -5.60 20.25 15.49
N VAL A 194 -5.36 19.36 16.45
CA VAL A 194 -5.71 19.58 17.88
C VAL A 194 -5.11 20.89 18.43
N SER A 195 -3.97 21.33 17.87
CA SER A 195 -3.30 22.58 18.22
C SER A 195 -3.90 23.84 17.55
N SER A 196 -4.84 23.70 16.62
CA SER A 196 -5.42 24.82 15.89
C SER A 196 -6.45 25.56 16.75
N ALA A 197 -6.35 26.90 16.80
CA ALA A 197 -7.31 27.75 17.48
C ALA A 197 -8.72 27.69 16.85
N THR A 198 -8.84 27.25 15.59
CA THR A 198 -10.12 27.10 14.88
C THR A 198 -10.71 25.70 14.99
N ALA A 199 -9.96 24.72 15.52
CA ALA A 199 -10.45 23.36 15.64
C ALA A 199 -11.45 23.24 16.78
N THR A 200 -12.48 22.41 16.58
CA THR A 200 -13.40 22.04 17.64
C THR A 200 -12.63 21.26 18.72
N PRO A 201 -12.74 21.61 20.00
CA PRO A 201 -12.04 20.90 21.07
C PRO A 201 -12.40 19.41 21.05
N THR A 202 -11.41 18.57 20.71
CA THR A 202 -11.59 17.15 20.42
C THR A 202 -10.55 16.31 21.16
N GLU A 203 -10.99 15.24 21.80
CA GLU A 203 -10.12 14.16 22.29
C GLU A 203 -10.01 13.07 21.23
N ARG A 204 -8.80 12.53 21.05
CA ARG A 204 -8.52 11.57 19.98
C ARG A 204 -7.87 10.31 20.52
N SER A 205 -8.32 9.17 20.02
CA SER A 205 -7.74 7.87 20.34
C SER A 205 -7.75 6.95 19.12
N VAL A 206 -6.71 6.12 19.02
CA VAL A 206 -6.63 5.08 17.99
C VAL A 206 -7.64 3.98 18.31
N ILE A 207 -8.36 3.51 17.29
CA ILE A 207 -9.42 2.50 17.46
C ILE A 207 -8.81 1.09 17.57
N THR A 208 -7.88 0.76 16.69
CA THR A 208 -7.19 -0.54 16.68
C THR A 208 -5.67 -0.35 16.76
N PRO A 209 -5.07 -0.33 17.96
CA PRO A 209 -3.64 -0.13 18.13
C PRO A 209 -2.79 -1.24 17.50
N VAL A 210 -1.62 -0.88 16.96
CA VAL A 210 -0.60 -1.84 16.55
C VAL A 210 0.10 -2.40 17.79
N SER A 211 0.08 -3.73 17.95
CA SER A 211 0.57 -4.38 19.18
C SER A 211 2.09 -4.37 19.36
N SER A 212 2.87 -4.09 18.32
CA SER A 212 4.34 -4.16 18.36
C SER A 212 4.97 -3.06 17.52
N ALA A 213 4.59 -1.81 17.81
CA ALA A 213 5.16 -0.66 17.15
C ALA A 213 6.62 -0.41 17.61
N PRO A 214 7.50 0.07 16.72
CA PRO A 214 8.87 0.45 17.08
C PRO A 214 8.89 1.70 17.98
N ALA A 215 10.05 1.98 18.58
CA ALA A 215 10.24 3.14 19.44
C ALA A 215 9.93 4.46 18.69
N GLY A 216 9.17 5.34 19.31
CA GLY A 216 8.67 6.59 18.71
C GLY A 216 7.37 6.45 17.90
N PHE A 217 6.84 5.23 17.80
CA PHE A 217 5.60 4.90 17.08
C PHE A 217 4.57 4.20 17.96
N GLU A 218 4.69 4.31 19.29
CA GLU A 218 3.86 3.59 20.28
C GLU A 218 2.36 3.90 20.16
N SER A 219 2.02 5.07 19.62
CA SER A 219 0.64 5.50 19.35
C SER A 219 0.11 5.08 17.98
N SER A 220 0.79 4.17 17.28
CA SER A 220 0.35 3.72 15.95
C SER A 220 -0.89 2.82 16.02
N GLY A 221 -1.75 2.95 15.02
CA GLY A 221 -2.81 1.98 14.74
C GLY A 221 -3.89 2.48 13.81
N TYR A 222 -4.87 1.61 13.57
CA TYR A 222 -5.86 1.77 12.52
C TYR A 222 -7.11 2.46 13.04
N GLY A 223 -7.58 3.41 12.24
CA GLY A 223 -8.75 4.22 12.54
C GLY A 223 -8.56 5.15 13.74
N LEU A 224 -9.34 6.21 13.76
CA LEU A 224 -9.26 7.23 14.80
C LEU A 224 -10.66 7.58 15.31
N LEU A 225 -10.83 7.56 16.62
CA LEU A 225 -12.02 8.07 17.29
C LEU A 225 -11.75 9.52 17.70
N CYS A 226 -12.64 10.42 17.29
CA CYS A 226 -12.65 11.82 17.64
C CYS A 226 -13.89 12.10 18.51
N THR A 227 -13.68 12.41 19.78
CA THR A 227 -14.74 12.74 20.74
C THR A 227 -14.74 14.25 21.00
N PHE A 228 -15.82 14.93 20.66
CA PHE A 228 -15.93 16.37 20.84
C PHE A 228 -16.30 16.71 22.28
N ARG A 229 -15.65 17.72 22.87
CA ARG A 229 -16.00 18.21 24.21
C ARG A 229 -17.37 18.90 24.26
N GLN A 230 -17.82 19.39 23.10
CA GLN A 230 -19.15 19.91 22.88
C GLN A 230 -19.70 19.32 21.58
N PRO A 231 -20.98 18.93 21.53
CA PRO A 231 -21.56 18.32 20.34
C PRO A 231 -21.37 19.18 19.08
N GLU A 232 -20.77 18.61 18.03
CA GLU A 232 -20.47 19.27 16.76
C GLU A 232 -21.63 19.11 15.76
N SER A 233 -21.74 20.02 14.78
CA SER A 233 -22.77 19.90 13.74
C SER A 233 -22.40 18.82 12.72
N LEU A 234 -23.29 17.84 12.52
CA LEU A 234 -23.13 16.82 11.46
C LEU A 234 -22.98 17.47 10.07
N ALA A 235 -23.78 18.49 9.79
CA ALA A 235 -23.70 19.24 8.54
C ALA A 235 -22.34 19.95 8.36
N ALA A 236 -21.73 20.43 9.44
CA ALA A 236 -20.39 21.02 9.37
C ALA A 236 -19.32 19.96 9.10
N ILE A 237 -19.41 18.79 9.74
CA ILE A 237 -18.53 17.64 9.49
C ILE A 237 -18.63 17.20 8.02
N ILE A 238 -19.85 17.00 7.50
CA ILE A 238 -20.09 16.63 6.10
C ILE A 238 -19.47 17.64 5.14
N ARG A 239 -19.66 18.94 5.38
CA ARG A 239 -19.07 19.99 4.54
C ARG A 239 -17.55 19.95 4.54
N ARG A 240 -16.92 19.84 5.72
CA ARG A 240 -15.46 19.75 5.85
C ARG A 240 -14.89 18.54 5.10
N VAL A 241 -15.53 17.38 5.26
CA VAL A 241 -15.15 16.16 4.55
C VAL A 241 -15.28 16.36 3.03
N ALA A 242 -16.46 16.78 2.56
CA ALA A 242 -16.76 16.98 1.14
C ALA A 242 -15.80 18.00 0.48
N GLU A 243 -15.59 19.16 1.11
CA GLU A 243 -14.65 20.18 0.64
C GLU A 243 -13.24 19.63 0.54
N ARG A 244 -12.77 18.91 1.57
CA ARG A 244 -11.40 18.42 1.61
C ARG A 244 -11.13 17.33 0.58
N VAL A 245 -12.07 16.40 0.38
CA VAL A 245 -11.92 15.36 -0.65
C VAL A 245 -12.25 15.87 -2.06
N GLY A 246 -12.67 17.13 -2.20
CA GLY A 246 -12.98 17.75 -3.49
C GLY A 246 -14.31 17.30 -4.10
N MET A 247 -15.25 16.82 -3.27
CA MET A 247 -16.54 16.29 -3.72
C MET A 247 -17.67 17.28 -3.45
N ARG A 248 -18.53 17.51 -4.45
CA ARG A 248 -19.76 18.31 -4.27
C ARG A 248 -20.91 17.52 -3.65
N ARG A 249 -20.89 16.19 -3.79
CA ARG A 249 -21.92 15.26 -3.32
C ARG A 249 -21.21 14.16 -2.54
N VAL A 250 -21.73 13.82 -1.36
CA VAL A 250 -21.25 12.69 -0.57
C VAL A 250 -22.40 11.74 -0.28
N MET A 251 -22.09 10.46 -0.08
CA MET A 251 -23.09 9.46 0.25
C MET A 251 -23.24 9.39 1.77
N VAL A 252 -24.48 9.47 2.26
CA VAL A 252 -24.80 9.43 3.68
C VAL A 252 -25.88 8.39 3.94
N ALA A 253 -25.61 7.44 4.84
CA ALA A 253 -26.61 6.55 5.41
C ALA A 253 -26.88 6.97 6.84
N SER A 254 -28.12 7.26 7.22
CA SER A 254 -28.46 7.80 8.54
C SER A 254 -29.72 7.14 9.11
N PRO A 255 -29.80 6.91 10.44
CA PRO A 255 -31.03 6.46 11.10
C PRO A 255 -32.16 7.49 11.01
N ASP A 256 -31.84 8.78 10.84
CA ASP A 256 -32.83 9.83 10.64
C ASP A 256 -32.37 10.80 9.54
N PRO A 257 -32.65 10.46 8.26
CA PRO A 257 -32.26 11.29 7.12
C PRO A 257 -32.77 12.74 7.19
N ALA A 258 -33.93 12.97 7.83
CA ALA A 258 -34.52 14.31 7.95
C ALA A 258 -33.72 15.22 8.89
N ARG A 259 -32.94 14.63 9.81
CA ARG A 259 -32.14 15.37 10.80
C ARG A 259 -30.69 15.60 10.40
N VAL A 260 -30.21 15.10 9.26
CA VAL A 260 -28.80 15.24 8.84
C VAL A 260 -28.32 16.70 8.89
N SER A 261 -29.18 17.65 8.51
CA SER A 261 -28.85 19.09 8.49
C SER A 261 -28.81 19.76 9.87
N THR A 262 -29.45 19.18 10.89
CA THR A 262 -29.61 19.78 12.23
C THR A 262 -28.97 18.96 13.34
N ALA A 263 -28.62 17.70 13.08
CA ALA A 263 -28.07 16.77 14.06
C ALA A 263 -26.77 17.29 14.69
N ARG A 264 -26.58 16.85 15.93
CA ARG A 264 -25.39 17.08 16.74
C ARG A 264 -24.70 15.75 17.00
N VAL A 265 -23.37 15.77 17.01
CA VAL A 265 -22.50 14.60 17.03
C VAL A 265 -21.54 14.76 18.19
N ASP A 266 -21.46 13.77 19.07
CA ASP A 266 -20.52 13.75 20.19
C ASP A 266 -19.22 13.04 19.79
N ALA A 267 -19.31 12.02 18.93
CA ALA A 267 -18.13 11.28 18.48
C ALA A 267 -18.19 10.84 17.00
N VAL A 268 -17.03 10.91 16.35
CA VAL A 268 -16.80 10.47 14.96
C VAL A 268 -15.69 9.44 14.93
N ALA A 269 -15.94 8.27 14.36
CA ALA A 269 -14.91 7.31 14.00
C ALA A 269 -14.53 7.48 12.53
N VAL A 270 -13.23 7.62 12.24
CA VAL A 270 -12.72 7.74 10.88
C VAL A 270 -11.80 6.58 10.56
N CYS A 271 -11.91 6.04 9.35
CA CYS A 271 -10.93 5.14 8.77
C CYS A 271 -11.02 5.22 7.26
N ALA A 272 -9.95 5.68 6.60
CA ALA A 272 -9.91 5.79 5.14
C ALA A 272 -10.05 4.42 4.45
N GLY A 273 -10.27 4.43 3.14
CA GLY A 273 -10.42 3.24 2.32
C GLY A 273 -11.60 2.36 2.75
N SER A 274 -11.35 1.05 2.86
CA SER A 274 -12.32 0.04 3.32
C SER A 274 -12.31 -0.11 4.86
N GLY A 275 -12.70 0.94 5.58
CA GLY A 275 -12.46 1.04 7.03
C GLY A 275 -13.47 0.37 7.97
N TRP A 276 -14.57 -0.21 7.47
CA TRP A 276 -15.67 -0.67 8.33
C TRP A 276 -15.24 -1.66 9.42
N ASP A 277 -14.40 -2.64 9.09
CA ASP A 277 -13.99 -3.66 10.06
C ASP A 277 -13.17 -3.10 11.23
N VAL A 278 -12.51 -1.96 11.02
CA VAL A 278 -11.79 -1.21 12.05
C VAL A 278 -12.76 -0.45 12.94
N VAL A 279 -13.74 0.24 12.34
CA VAL A 279 -14.58 1.24 13.05
C VAL A 279 -15.92 0.70 13.56
N LYS A 280 -16.36 -0.49 13.14
CA LYS A 280 -17.70 -1.03 13.44
C LYS A 280 -18.07 -1.05 14.92
N ASN A 281 -17.10 -1.29 15.80
CA ASN A 281 -17.31 -1.36 17.25
C ASN A 281 -16.95 -0.06 17.99
N ALA A 282 -16.51 0.97 17.27
CA ALA A 282 -16.17 2.25 17.90
C ALA A 282 -17.45 2.90 18.49
N PRO A 283 -17.34 3.51 19.69
CA PRO A 283 -18.44 4.24 20.32
C PRO A 283 -18.57 5.63 19.69
N ALA A 284 -19.04 5.67 18.44
CA ALA A 284 -19.22 6.88 17.65
C ALA A 284 -20.63 6.98 17.08
N ASP A 285 -21.15 8.21 17.00
CA ASP A 285 -22.43 8.51 16.36
C ASP A 285 -22.29 8.55 14.84
N VAL A 286 -21.09 8.89 14.36
CA VAL A 286 -20.78 9.03 12.93
C VAL A 286 -19.56 8.19 12.57
N VAL A 287 -19.63 7.52 11.42
CA VAL A 287 -18.50 6.85 10.78
C VAL A 287 -18.17 7.57 9.47
N VAL A 288 -16.90 7.92 9.25
CA VAL A 288 -16.39 8.41 7.96
C VAL A 288 -15.40 7.40 7.39
N THR A 289 -15.66 6.94 6.17
CA THR A 289 -14.79 5.98 5.48
C THR A 289 -14.84 6.17 3.96
N GLY A 290 -13.98 5.49 3.21
CA GLY A 290 -13.99 5.58 1.75
C GLY A 290 -15.21 4.84 1.18
N GLU A 291 -15.36 3.58 1.55
CA GLU A 291 -16.45 2.73 1.05
C GLU A 291 -17.06 1.81 2.12
N MET A 292 -18.28 1.34 1.84
CA MET A 292 -18.98 0.41 2.71
C MET A 292 -19.98 -0.44 1.91
N THR A 293 -20.12 -1.71 2.26
CA THR A 293 -21.15 -2.57 1.67
C THR A 293 -22.55 -2.18 2.14
N HIS A 294 -23.57 -2.49 1.33
CA HIS A 294 -24.97 -2.21 1.66
C HIS A 294 -25.40 -2.78 3.03
N HIS A 295 -25.06 -4.04 3.33
CA HIS A 295 -25.43 -4.67 4.59
C HIS A 295 -24.72 -4.06 5.80
N ASN A 296 -23.46 -3.63 5.65
CA ASN A 296 -22.74 -2.93 6.71
C ASN A 296 -23.37 -1.55 6.98
N ALA A 297 -23.79 -0.83 5.94
CA ALA A 297 -24.49 0.44 6.09
C ALA A 297 -25.85 0.27 6.80
N LEU A 298 -26.64 -0.74 6.40
CA LEU A 298 -27.90 -1.07 7.09
C LEU A 298 -27.68 -1.39 8.57
N LYS A 299 -26.65 -2.20 8.88
CA LYS A 299 -26.29 -2.53 10.24
C LYS A 299 -25.91 -1.28 11.05
N ALA A 300 -25.05 -0.42 10.51
CA ALA A 300 -24.64 0.82 11.16
C ALA A 300 -25.85 1.70 11.48
N VAL A 301 -26.76 1.86 10.51
CA VAL A 301 -28.01 2.62 10.68
C VAL A 301 -28.91 2.01 11.77
N GLN A 302 -29.06 0.69 11.80
CA GLN A 302 -29.83 0.00 12.86
C GLN A 302 -29.20 0.15 14.25
N GLU A 303 -27.88 0.29 14.32
CA GLU A 303 -27.14 0.58 15.55
C GLU A 303 -27.17 2.08 15.92
N GLY A 304 -27.89 2.91 15.16
CA GLY A 304 -28.04 4.34 15.42
C GLY A 304 -26.90 5.20 14.89
N LYS A 305 -26.02 4.65 14.05
CA LYS A 305 -24.85 5.35 13.49
C LYS A 305 -25.17 5.97 12.14
N THR A 306 -24.72 7.20 11.93
CA THR A 306 -24.66 7.80 10.60
C THR A 306 -23.34 7.42 9.92
N VAL A 307 -23.37 7.05 8.64
CA VAL A 307 -22.18 6.73 7.85
C VAL A 307 -22.04 7.73 6.72
N ILE A 308 -20.83 8.26 6.53
CA ILE A 308 -20.44 9.11 5.42
C ILE A 308 -19.39 8.35 4.60
N THR A 309 -19.68 8.11 3.32
CA THR A 309 -18.74 7.49 2.37
C THR A 309 -18.38 8.42 1.23
N VAL A 310 -17.11 8.44 0.86
CA VAL A 310 -16.54 9.39 -0.12
C VAL A 310 -15.80 8.74 -1.28
N PHE A 311 -16.02 7.45 -1.55
CA PHE A 311 -15.20 6.57 -2.39
C PHE A 311 -13.82 6.29 -1.78
N HIS A 312 -13.23 5.16 -2.18
CA HIS A 312 -12.02 4.59 -1.57
C HIS A 312 -10.85 5.57 -1.68
N SER A 313 -10.32 5.73 -2.90
CA SER A 313 -9.11 6.53 -3.14
C SER A 313 -9.32 8.02 -2.88
N ASN A 314 -10.56 8.52 -2.96
CA ASN A 314 -10.89 9.91 -2.59
C ASN A 314 -10.71 10.21 -1.11
N SER A 315 -10.90 9.23 -0.22
CA SER A 315 -10.63 9.37 1.22
C SER A 315 -9.13 9.46 1.55
N GLU A 316 -8.27 9.16 0.60
CA GLU A 316 -6.82 9.06 0.76
C GLU A 316 -6.05 10.12 -0.04
N ARG A 317 -6.51 10.43 -1.25
CA ARG A 317 -5.73 11.19 -2.26
C ARG A 317 -5.35 12.60 -1.84
N GLY A 318 -6.17 13.24 -1.00
CA GLY A 318 -5.83 14.53 -0.40
C GLY A 318 -4.55 14.48 0.44
N TYR A 319 -4.31 13.37 1.14
CA TYR A 319 -3.15 13.17 2.00
C TYR A 319 -1.82 13.22 1.23
N LEU A 320 -1.79 12.68 0.01
CA LEU A 320 -0.57 12.71 -0.80
C LEU A 320 -0.11 14.13 -1.11
N ARG A 321 -1.04 15.03 -1.44
CA ARG A 321 -0.75 16.43 -1.75
C ARG A 321 -0.47 17.27 -0.50
N GLU A 322 -1.29 17.11 0.52
CA GLU A 322 -1.26 18.00 1.69
C GLU A 322 -0.21 17.62 2.72
N VAL A 323 0.15 16.33 2.80
CA VAL A 323 1.03 15.82 3.85
C VAL A 323 2.25 15.12 3.27
N MET A 324 2.06 14.09 2.45
CA MET A 324 3.18 13.25 2.01
C MET A 324 4.17 13.99 1.10
N LYS A 325 3.67 14.80 0.16
CA LYS A 325 4.49 15.63 -0.73
C LYS A 325 5.41 16.58 0.06
N PRO A 326 4.90 17.54 0.87
CA PRO A 326 5.77 18.47 1.58
C PRO A 326 6.71 17.79 2.58
N LEU A 327 6.27 16.68 3.19
CA LEU A 327 7.10 15.87 4.08
C LEU A 327 8.31 15.29 3.32
N LEU A 328 8.07 14.66 2.17
CA LEU A 328 9.13 14.06 1.37
C LEU A 328 10.04 15.13 0.75
N GLU A 329 9.50 16.25 0.29
CA GLU A 329 10.29 17.42 -0.15
C GLU A 329 11.25 17.89 0.95
N GLY A 330 10.77 17.96 2.20
CA GLY A 330 11.58 18.32 3.36
C GLY A 330 12.72 17.34 3.64
N GLU A 331 12.44 16.03 3.61
CA GLU A 331 13.46 14.99 3.84
C GLU A 331 14.52 14.94 2.73
N LEU A 332 14.11 15.14 1.46
CA LEU A 332 15.01 15.07 0.31
C LEU A 332 15.86 16.32 0.17
N LYS A 333 15.35 17.53 0.46
CA LYS A 333 16.10 18.78 0.31
C LYS A 333 17.44 18.81 1.04
N GLY A 334 17.57 18.09 2.15
CA GLY A 334 18.82 17.98 2.92
C GLY A 334 19.83 16.96 2.37
N LYS A 335 19.43 16.09 1.44
CA LYS A 335 20.22 14.96 0.95
C LYS A 335 20.43 14.99 -0.57
N GLU A 336 19.44 15.47 -1.32
CA GLU A 336 19.43 15.66 -2.77
C GLU A 336 18.67 16.95 -3.10
N ALA A 337 19.39 18.07 -3.18
CA ALA A 337 18.79 19.40 -3.24
C ALA A 337 18.03 19.69 -4.54
N GLU A 338 18.36 18.98 -5.63
CA GLU A 338 17.69 19.11 -6.93
C GLU A 338 16.54 18.11 -7.12
N ALA A 339 16.22 17.28 -6.12
CA ALA A 339 15.11 16.34 -6.18
C ALA A 339 13.76 17.06 -6.31
N GLN A 340 12.88 16.50 -7.12
CA GLN A 340 11.50 16.96 -7.27
C GLN A 340 10.54 15.91 -6.76
N VAL A 341 9.51 16.33 -6.03
CA VAL A 341 8.40 15.46 -5.63
C VAL A 341 7.13 15.96 -6.31
N LEU A 342 6.57 15.12 -7.17
CA LEU A 342 5.34 15.40 -7.92
C LEU A 342 4.21 14.51 -7.39
N VAL A 343 2.97 14.93 -7.59
CA VAL A 343 1.79 14.08 -7.38
C VAL A 343 1.14 13.88 -8.73
N SER A 344 0.78 12.63 -9.05
CA SER A 344 0.24 12.25 -10.35
C SER A 344 -1.00 13.05 -10.74
N GLU A 345 -0.97 13.59 -11.95
CA GLU A 345 -2.09 14.24 -12.62
C GLU A 345 -2.96 13.22 -13.39
N ALA A 346 -2.48 12.00 -13.59
CA ALA A 346 -3.22 10.90 -14.22
C ALA A 346 -3.99 10.01 -13.22
N ASP A 347 -3.62 10.03 -11.94
CA ASP A 347 -4.27 9.23 -10.89
C ASP A 347 -5.67 9.73 -10.54
N ARG A 348 -6.72 8.97 -10.84
CA ARG A 348 -8.14 9.31 -10.61
C ARG A 348 -8.85 8.16 -9.88
N ASP A 349 -9.95 8.47 -9.22
CA ASP A 349 -10.86 7.42 -8.73
C ASP A 349 -11.46 6.65 -9.92
N PRO A 350 -11.61 5.32 -9.85
CA PRO A 350 -12.22 4.54 -10.93
C PRO A 350 -13.73 4.80 -11.09
N PHE A 351 -14.38 5.47 -10.15
CA PHE A 351 -15.80 5.82 -10.21
C PHE A 351 -16.02 7.33 -10.33
N GLU A 352 -16.97 7.71 -11.18
CA GLU A 352 -17.43 9.09 -11.31
C GLU A 352 -18.93 9.20 -10.98
N ILE A 353 -19.31 10.31 -10.34
CA ILE A 353 -20.71 10.67 -10.15
C ILE A 353 -21.16 11.44 -11.38
N ILE A 354 -21.91 10.78 -12.26
CA ILE A 354 -22.50 11.42 -13.43
C ILE A 354 -23.85 12.04 -13.07
N ASP A 355 -24.03 13.32 -13.36
CA ASP A 355 -25.34 13.94 -13.34
C ASP A 355 -26.09 13.57 -14.62
N ILE A 356 -27.19 12.82 -14.50
CA ILE A 356 -27.98 12.38 -15.65
C ILE A 356 -28.58 13.57 -16.42
N SER A 357 -28.73 14.73 -15.78
CA SER A 357 -29.17 15.95 -16.48
C SER A 357 -28.08 16.60 -17.35
N GLU A 358 -26.82 16.16 -17.22
CA GLU A 358 -25.67 16.64 -17.99
C GLU A 358 -25.28 15.70 -19.16
N LEU A 359 -25.96 14.55 -19.33
CA LEU A 359 -25.82 13.63 -20.47
C LEU A 359 -26.83 13.95 -21.59
#